data_AF-A0A9X9N210-F1
#
_entry.id   AF-A0A9X9N210-F1
#
_cell.length_a   1.000
_cell.length_b   1.000
_cell.length_c   1.000
_cell.angle_alpha   90.00
_cell.angle_beta   90.00
_cell.angle_gamma   90.00
#
_symmetry.space_group_name_H-M   'P 1'
#
loop_
_entity.id
_entity.type
_entity.pdbx_description
1 polymer ?
#
loop_
_entity_poly.entity_id
_entity_poly.type
_entity_poly.pdbx_seq_one_letter_code
_entity_poly.pdbx_strand_id
1 'polypeptide(L)'
;MNIEMFNLLFSKLMIENLGTIEDGLKTNDEIGAVLRIHLICEQFLELYICSICNQEKMFWFQEKKDKEEQKITISFDHKLKMAKTLGLPDWGYKIFTNVNTIRNRLAHRVGQQIDQGKFESIQNTVKSDIEPLQIFNVPLEQVGITTYSETGKMSSKLDWDECSTPHQELLMYIYYTLMSLTGYLNLPKSPTAP
;
A
#
# COMPACT_ATOMS: atom_id res chain seq x y z
N MET A 1 -14.76 -9.34 -8.54
CA MET A 1 -13.81 -9.35 -7.40
C MET A 1 -14.51 -9.98 -6.21
N ASN A 2 -13.86 -10.93 -5.54
CA ASN A 2 -14.34 -11.45 -4.27
C ASN A 2 -14.03 -10.43 -3.16
N ILE A 3 -15.05 -9.67 -2.76
CA ILE A 3 -14.92 -8.59 -1.76
C ILE A 3 -14.60 -9.15 -0.36
N GLU A 4 -15.21 -10.28 0.00
CA GLU A 4 -14.97 -10.92 1.30
C GLU A 4 -13.50 -11.35 1.44
N MET A 5 -12.96 -12.00 0.40
CA MET A 5 -11.56 -12.39 0.36
C MET A 5 -10.63 -11.16 0.36
N PHE A 6 -10.98 -10.12 -0.40
CA PHE A 6 -10.21 -8.86 -0.39
C PHE A 6 -10.12 -8.26 1.01
N ASN A 7 -11.26 -8.11 1.70
CA ASN A 7 -11.32 -7.51 3.02
C ASN A 7 -10.56 -8.35 4.06
N LEU A 8 -10.66 -9.68 3.99
CA LEU A 8 -9.89 -10.60 4.84
C LEU A 8 -8.38 -10.44 4.61
N LEU A 9 -7.93 -10.50 3.36
CA LEU A 9 -6.52 -10.38 3.00
C LEU A 9 -5.95 -8.99 3.32
N PHE A 10 -6.73 -7.94 3.09
CA PHE A 10 -6.33 -6.58 3.43
C PHE A 10 -6.15 -6.41 4.94
N SER A 11 -7.09 -6.94 5.74
CA SER A 11 -6.98 -6.90 7.20
C SER A 11 -5.74 -7.65 7.68
N LYS A 12 -5.47 -8.82 7.10
CA LYS A 12 -4.26 -9.61 7.37
C LYS A 12 -2.99 -8.84 6.99
N LEU A 13 -2.94 -8.21 5.81
CA LEU A 13 -1.82 -7.36 5.38
C LEU A 13 -1.55 -6.26 6.40
N MET A 14 -2.60 -5.55 6.86
CA MET A 14 -2.42 -4.45 7.81
C MET A 14 -1.84 -4.96 9.13
N ILE A 15 -2.34 -6.08 9.64
CA ILE A 15 -1.86 -6.71 10.89
C ILE A 15 -0.41 -7.19 10.76
N GLU A 16 -0.08 -7.92 9.70
CA GLU A 16 1.25 -8.48 9.47
C GLU A 16 2.32 -7.38 9.27
N ASN A 17 1.91 -6.23 8.75
CA ASN A 17 2.80 -5.09 8.54
C ASN A 17 2.80 -4.09 9.70
N LEU A 18 2.07 -4.30 10.80
CA LEU A 18 2.04 -3.34 11.93
C LEU A 18 3.46 -3.02 12.43
N GLY A 19 4.29 -4.04 12.67
CA GLY A 19 5.68 -3.83 13.10
C GLY A 19 6.54 -3.13 12.04
N THR A 20 6.31 -3.45 10.76
CA THR A 20 7.01 -2.82 9.63
C THR A 20 6.65 -1.34 9.50
N ILE A 21 5.37 -1.00 9.72
CA ILE A 21 4.86 0.37 9.75
C ILE A 21 5.47 1.09 10.96
N GLU A 22 5.42 0.49 12.15
CA GLU A 22 6.01 1.05 13.38
C GLU A 22 7.52 1.36 13.25
N ASP A 23 8.29 0.42 12.70
CA ASP A 23 9.71 0.62 12.43
C ASP A 23 9.95 1.73 11.40
N GLY A 24 9.11 1.78 10.35
CA GLY A 24 9.15 2.81 9.32
C GLY A 24 8.83 4.21 9.85
N LEU A 25 8.05 4.32 10.92
CA LEU A 25 7.72 5.60 11.57
C LEU A 25 8.87 6.12 12.46
N LYS A 26 9.66 5.22 13.06
CA LYS A 26 10.69 5.56 14.06
C LYS A 26 12.10 5.67 13.50
N THR A 27 12.33 5.13 12.31
CA THR A 27 13.68 4.99 11.75
C THR A 27 14.23 6.31 11.20
N ASN A 28 15.55 6.47 11.29
CA ASN A 28 16.29 7.51 10.54
C ASN A 28 16.83 6.99 9.20
N ASP A 29 16.69 5.69 8.92
CA ASP A 29 17.05 5.08 7.64
C ASP A 29 15.95 5.28 6.61
N GLU A 30 16.05 6.37 5.85
CA GLU A 30 15.10 6.73 4.79
C GLU A 30 15.01 5.65 3.70
N ILE A 31 16.13 5.02 3.32
CA ILE A 31 16.15 3.99 2.29
C ILE A 31 15.37 2.76 2.78
N GLY A 32 15.64 2.33 4.01
CA GLY A 32 14.92 1.24 4.65
C GLY A 32 13.44 1.54 4.83
N ALA A 33 13.06 2.78 5.18
CA ALA A 33 11.66 3.17 5.30
C ALA A 33 10.93 3.08 3.95
N VAL A 34 11.51 3.64 2.88
CA VAL A 34 10.91 3.58 1.53
C VAL A 34 10.84 2.14 1.01
N LEU A 35 11.82 1.30 1.30
CA LEU A 35 11.78 -0.12 0.95
C LEU A 35 10.59 -0.83 1.61
N ARG A 36 10.36 -0.58 2.90
CA ARG A 36 9.20 -1.12 3.64
C ARG A 36 7.87 -0.66 3.03
N ILE A 37 7.74 0.64 2.74
CA ILE A 37 6.56 1.21 2.07
C ILE A 37 6.30 0.53 0.71
N HIS A 38 7.36 0.32 -0.07
CA HIS A 38 7.27 -0.38 -1.36
C HIS A 38 6.78 -1.82 -1.22
N LEU A 39 7.28 -2.57 -0.24
CA LEU A 39 6.88 -3.96 0.02
C LEU A 39 5.40 -4.06 0.43
N ILE A 40 4.92 -3.11 1.25
CA ILE A 40 3.49 -3.03 1.61
C ILE A 40 2.64 -2.79 0.35
N CYS A 41 3.05 -1.88 -0.54
CA CYS A 41 2.38 -1.66 -1.81
C CYS A 41 2.39 -2.92 -2.70
N GLU A 42 3.49 -3.68 -2.69
CA GLU A 42 3.61 -4.93 -3.44
C GLU A 42 2.63 -6.00 -2.94
N GLN A 43 2.55 -6.20 -1.63
CA GLN A 43 1.61 -7.13 -1.02
C GLN A 43 0.16 -6.72 -1.27
N PHE A 44 -0.14 -5.42 -1.28
CA PHE A 44 -1.46 -4.92 -1.67
C PHE A 44 -1.80 -5.29 -3.12
N LEU A 45 -0.84 -5.16 -4.05
CA LEU A 45 -1.07 -5.57 -5.44
C LEU A 45 -1.31 -7.07 -5.55
N GLU A 46 -0.54 -7.88 -4.82
CA GLU A 46 -0.74 -9.34 -4.76
C GLU A 46 -2.16 -9.69 -4.28
N LEU A 47 -2.60 -9.15 -3.14
CA LEU A 47 -3.95 -9.45 -2.63
C LEU A 47 -5.06 -8.91 -3.52
N TYR A 48 -4.86 -7.75 -4.16
CA TYR A 48 -5.85 -7.17 -5.07
C TYR A 48 -6.08 -8.09 -6.26
N ILE A 49 -4.99 -8.56 -6.87
CA ILE A 49 -5.01 -9.51 -7.98
C ILE A 49 -5.64 -10.84 -7.54
N CYS A 50 -5.18 -11.42 -6.42
CA CYS A 50 -5.73 -12.66 -5.88
C CYS A 50 -7.26 -12.55 -5.70
N SER A 51 -7.73 -11.41 -5.17
CA SER A 51 -9.14 -11.11 -4.94
C SER A 51 -9.98 -10.99 -6.21
N ILE A 52 -9.39 -10.46 -7.28
CA ILE A 52 -10.07 -10.40 -8.57
C ILE A 52 -10.15 -11.79 -9.21
N CYS A 53 -9.07 -12.56 -9.14
CA CYS A 53 -8.99 -13.90 -9.72
C CYS A 53 -9.65 -14.98 -8.86
N ASN A 54 -10.09 -14.65 -7.65
CA ASN A 54 -10.62 -15.59 -6.66
C ASN A 54 -9.64 -16.75 -6.37
N GLN A 55 -8.36 -16.43 -6.22
CA GLN A 55 -7.26 -17.37 -5.97
C GLN A 55 -6.32 -16.80 -4.91
N GLU A 56 -6.55 -17.11 -3.63
CA GLU A 56 -5.80 -16.55 -2.48
C GLU A 56 -4.28 -16.73 -2.62
N LYS A 57 -3.86 -17.90 -3.10
CA LYS A 57 -2.46 -18.30 -3.22
C LYS A 57 -1.91 -18.15 -4.64
N MET A 58 -2.44 -17.25 -5.47
CA MET A 58 -1.97 -17.13 -6.87
C MET A 58 -0.45 -16.92 -6.98
N PHE A 59 0.14 -16.13 -6.09
CA PHE A 59 1.58 -15.88 -6.08
C PHE A 59 2.39 -16.93 -5.29
N TRP A 60 1.73 -17.97 -4.77
CA TRP A 60 2.32 -19.02 -3.92
C TRP A 60 1.91 -20.41 -4.44
N PHE A 61 2.83 -21.14 -5.05
CA PHE A 61 2.53 -22.51 -5.45
C PHE A 61 2.60 -23.46 -4.26
N GLN A 62 1.59 -24.32 -4.14
CA GLN A 62 1.67 -25.54 -3.35
C GLN A 62 2.09 -26.68 -4.27
N GLU A 63 3.37 -27.08 -4.27
CA GLU A 63 3.74 -28.38 -4.83
C GLU A 63 3.25 -29.50 -3.88
N LYS A 64 2.87 -30.65 -4.45
CA LYS A 64 2.29 -31.77 -3.70
C LYS A 64 3.25 -32.28 -2.60
N LYS A 65 2.70 -32.38 -1.39
CA LYS A 65 3.07 -33.15 -0.16
C LYS A 65 4.53 -33.16 0.35
N ASP A 66 5.56 -33.06 -0.51
CA ASP A 66 6.95 -33.32 -0.12
C ASP A 66 7.97 -32.28 -0.66
N LYS A 67 7.52 -31.09 -1.08
CA LYS A 67 8.39 -30.00 -1.55
C LYS A 67 7.96 -28.65 -0.99
N GLU A 68 8.92 -27.78 -0.70
CA GLU A 68 8.70 -26.43 -0.17
C GLU A 68 7.81 -25.60 -1.11
N GLU A 69 6.94 -24.77 -0.53
CA GLU A 69 6.10 -23.84 -1.31
C GLU A 69 6.99 -22.92 -2.16
N GLN A 70 6.77 -22.88 -3.47
CA GLN A 70 7.53 -22.03 -4.39
C GLN A 70 6.76 -20.76 -4.72
N LYS A 71 7.36 -19.59 -4.50
CA LYS A 71 6.75 -18.30 -4.80
C LYS A 71 6.88 -17.96 -6.29
N ILE A 72 5.79 -17.55 -6.93
CA ILE A 72 5.87 -16.92 -8.26
C ILE A 72 6.60 -15.59 -8.11
N THR A 73 7.77 -15.48 -8.73
CA THR A 73 8.54 -14.24 -8.72
C THR A 73 8.09 -13.37 -9.90
N ILE A 74 7.13 -12.48 -9.65
CA ILE A 74 6.74 -11.40 -10.56
C ILE A 74 7.26 -10.08 -9.96
N SER A 75 7.90 -9.25 -10.77
CA SER A 75 8.35 -7.92 -10.31
C SER A 75 7.18 -7.01 -9.99
N PHE A 76 7.39 -6.04 -9.08
CA PHE A 76 6.42 -4.98 -8.77
C PHE A 76 5.78 -4.32 -10.01
N ASP A 77 6.56 -3.92 -11.01
CA ASP A 77 6.05 -3.23 -12.21
C ASP A 77 5.04 -4.08 -13.00
N HIS A 78 5.35 -5.36 -13.19
CA HIS A 78 4.44 -6.32 -13.82
C HIS A 78 3.16 -6.54 -12.98
N LYS A 79 3.27 -6.65 -11.65
CA LYS A 79 2.09 -6.73 -10.76
C LYS A 79 1.23 -5.49 -10.88
N LEU A 80 1.84 -4.30 -10.91
CA LEU A 80 1.14 -3.03 -11.01
C LEU A 80 0.40 -2.88 -12.35
N LYS A 81 1.05 -3.23 -13.47
CA LYS A 81 0.41 -3.27 -14.80
C LYS A 81 -0.74 -4.27 -14.86
N MET A 82 -0.59 -5.43 -14.21
CA MET A 82 -1.65 -6.41 -14.13
C MET A 82 -2.84 -5.88 -13.32
N ALA A 83 -2.59 -5.30 -12.13
CA ALA A 83 -3.61 -4.66 -11.32
C ALA A 83 -4.34 -3.55 -12.10
N LYS A 84 -3.62 -2.72 -12.87
CA LYS A 84 -4.23 -1.70 -13.73
C LYS A 84 -5.18 -2.30 -14.76
N THR A 85 -4.74 -3.35 -15.43
CA THR A 85 -5.55 -4.07 -16.43
C THR A 85 -6.81 -4.67 -15.79
N LEU A 86 -6.71 -5.09 -14.53
CA LEU A 86 -7.83 -5.65 -13.75
C LEU A 86 -8.73 -4.58 -13.10
N GLY A 87 -8.49 -3.29 -13.37
CA GLY A 87 -9.37 -2.21 -12.95
C GLY A 87 -8.92 -1.43 -11.73
N LEU A 88 -7.61 -1.44 -11.39
CA LEU A 88 -7.07 -0.54 -10.37
C LEU A 88 -7.30 0.92 -10.82
N PRO A 89 -7.83 1.79 -9.95
CA PRO A 89 -8.04 3.20 -10.28
C PRO A 89 -6.76 3.91 -10.71
N ASP A 90 -6.88 4.91 -11.59
CA ASP A 90 -5.73 5.65 -12.13
C ASP A 90 -4.89 6.33 -11.06
N TRP A 91 -5.52 6.91 -10.04
CA TRP A 91 -4.84 7.52 -8.92
C TRP A 91 -3.98 6.51 -8.14
N GLY A 92 -4.49 5.30 -7.90
CA GLY A 92 -3.75 4.22 -7.23
C GLY A 92 -2.57 3.74 -8.06
N TYR A 93 -2.79 3.55 -9.37
CA TYR A 93 -1.73 3.18 -10.31
C TYR A 93 -0.60 4.23 -10.37
N LYS A 94 -0.97 5.51 -10.44
CA LYS A 94 -0.03 6.64 -10.48
C LYS A 94 0.81 6.73 -9.21
N ILE A 95 0.18 6.63 -8.04
CA ILE A 95 0.88 6.66 -6.75
C ILE A 95 1.87 5.50 -6.64
N PHE A 96 1.44 4.27 -6.93
CA PHE A 96 2.34 3.10 -6.84
C PHE A 96 3.49 3.14 -7.87
N THR A 97 3.26 3.73 -9.05
CA THR A 97 4.33 4.00 -10.02
C THR A 97 5.38 4.95 -9.45
N ASN A 98 4.94 6.02 -8.79
CA ASN A 98 5.83 6.99 -8.15
C ASN A 98 6.60 6.36 -6.98
N VAL A 99 5.95 5.55 -6.13
CA VAL A 99 6.63 4.79 -5.05
C VAL A 99 7.74 3.90 -5.60
N ASN A 100 7.45 3.11 -6.64
CA ASN A 100 8.46 2.26 -7.26
C ASN A 100 9.64 3.09 -7.82
N THR A 101 9.35 4.27 -8.38
CA THR A 101 10.38 5.17 -8.89
C THR A 101 11.26 5.74 -7.78
N ILE A 102 10.66 6.20 -6.66
CA ILE A 102 11.39 6.69 -5.48
C ILE A 102 12.31 5.59 -4.95
N ARG A 103 11.77 4.38 -4.74
CA ARG A 103 12.53 3.21 -4.28
C ARG A 103 13.70 2.90 -5.21
N ASN A 104 13.48 2.84 -6.52
CA ASN A 104 14.53 2.53 -7.49
C ASN A 104 15.66 3.58 -7.46
N ARG A 105 15.33 4.87 -7.36
CA ARG A 105 16.33 5.93 -7.29
C ARG A 105 17.20 5.81 -6.03
N LEU A 106 16.56 5.62 -4.87
CA LEU A 106 17.27 5.42 -3.59
C LEU A 106 18.18 4.19 -3.60
N ALA A 107 17.78 3.11 -4.27
CA ALA A 107 18.58 1.88 -4.35
C ALA A 107 19.83 1.99 -5.25
N HIS A 108 19.89 2.96 -6.18
CA HIS A 108 20.96 3.02 -7.18
C HIS A 108 22.13 3.95 -6.81
N ARG A 109 21.99 4.83 -5.82
CA ARG A 109 23.04 5.80 -5.46
C ARG A 109 23.07 6.07 -3.95
N VAL A 110 24.23 5.83 -3.34
CA VAL A 110 24.48 6.15 -1.93
C VAL A 110 24.30 7.65 -1.70
N GLY A 111 23.51 8.03 -0.68
CA GLY A 111 23.28 9.43 -0.31
C GLY A 111 22.19 10.17 -1.09
N GLN A 112 21.38 9.47 -1.89
CA GLN A 112 20.18 10.09 -2.46
C GLN A 112 19.07 10.22 -1.42
N GLN A 113 18.32 11.31 -1.56
CA GLN A 113 17.10 11.58 -0.83
C GLN A 113 15.88 11.14 -1.64
N ILE A 114 14.71 11.10 -1.00
CA ILE A 114 13.43 10.93 -1.68
C ILE A 114 13.32 11.91 -2.87
N ASP A 115 12.89 11.37 -4.00
CA ASP A 115 12.68 12.14 -5.22
C ASP A 115 11.49 13.10 -5.06
N GLN A 116 11.83 14.37 -4.82
CA GLN A 116 10.86 15.41 -4.54
C GLN A 116 9.77 15.55 -5.62
N GLY A 117 10.12 15.41 -6.90
CA GLY A 117 9.12 15.53 -7.97
C GLY A 117 8.11 14.38 -7.99
N LYS A 118 8.56 13.17 -7.59
CA LYS A 118 7.67 12.01 -7.45
C LYS A 118 6.86 12.07 -6.17
N PHE A 119 7.47 12.59 -5.10
CA PHE A 119 6.81 12.85 -3.84
C PHE A 119 5.66 13.86 -4.02
N GLU A 120 5.92 15.04 -4.57
CA GLU A 120 4.91 16.06 -4.88
C GLU A 120 3.81 15.53 -5.80
N SER A 121 4.16 14.68 -6.77
CA SER A 121 3.17 14.03 -7.61
C SER A 121 2.24 13.09 -6.83
N ILE A 122 2.72 12.42 -5.77
CA ILE A 122 1.87 11.64 -4.86
C ILE A 122 0.97 12.58 -4.07
N GLN A 123 1.53 13.62 -3.45
CA GLN A 123 0.78 14.61 -2.65
C GLN A 123 -0.37 15.21 -3.45
N ASN A 124 -0.08 15.66 -4.68
CA ASN A 124 -1.07 16.26 -5.56
C ASN A 124 -2.17 15.26 -5.94
N THR A 125 -1.81 14.01 -6.23
CA THR A 125 -2.79 12.97 -6.57
C THR A 125 -3.73 12.66 -5.40
N VAL A 126 -3.19 12.59 -4.17
CA VAL A 126 -4.02 12.40 -2.96
C VAL A 126 -5.02 13.54 -2.81
N LYS A 127 -4.54 14.79 -2.88
CA LYS A 127 -5.37 15.99 -2.70
C LYS A 127 -6.40 16.19 -3.81
N SER A 128 -6.04 15.94 -5.08
CA SER A 128 -6.91 16.22 -6.22
C SER A 128 -7.85 15.08 -6.57
N ASP A 129 -7.41 13.83 -6.39
CA ASP A 129 -8.11 12.67 -6.96
C ASP A 129 -8.70 11.74 -5.88
N ILE A 130 -8.18 11.78 -4.65
CA ILE A 130 -8.62 10.89 -3.55
C ILE A 130 -9.47 11.63 -2.53
N GLU A 131 -8.96 12.71 -1.93
CA GLU A 131 -9.68 13.45 -0.88
C GLU A 131 -11.10 13.88 -1.29
N PRO A 132 -11.34 14.38 -2.53
CA PRO A 132 -12.68 14.78 -2.95
C PRO A 132 -13.68 13.62 -3.03
N LEU A 133 -13.21 12.38 -3.11
CA LEU A 133 -14.09 11.21 -3.09
C LEU A 133 -14.71 10.97 -1.71
N GLN A 134 -14.08 11.47 -0.64
CA GLN A 134 -14.50 11.31 0.75
C GLN A 134 -14.73 9.85 1.19
N ILE A 135 -14.11 8.89 0.50
CA ILE A 135 -14.38 7.46 0.70
C ILE A 135 -13.86 6.94 2.04
N PHE A 136 -12.72 7.44 2.50
CA PHE A 136 -12.16 7.07 3.80
C PHE A 136 -12.85 7.81 4.97
N ASN A 137 -13.77 8.75 4.69
CA ASN A 137 -14.50 9.55 5.69
C ASN A 137 -13.62 10.25 6.76
N VAL A 138 -12.32 10.37 6.50
CA VAL A 138 -11.34 11.06 7.35
C VAL A 138 -10.51 11.96 6.41
N PRO A 139 -10.45 13.28 6.64
CA PRO A 139 -9.55 14.18 5.90
C PRO A 139 -8.09 13.79 6.15
N LEU A 140 -7.19 13.99 5.18
CA LEU A 140 -5.79 13.60 5.33
C LEU A 140 -5.14 14.18 6.59
N GLU A 141 -5.47 15.44 6.91
CA GLU A 141 -4.93 16.17 8.07
C GLU A 141 -5.34 15.58 9.43
N GLN A 142 -6.36 14.72 9.45
CA GLN A 142 -6.86 14.06 10.66
C GLN A 142 -6.47 12.57 10.71
N VAL A 143 -5.69 12.11 9.73
CA VAL A 143 -5.24 10.72 9.69
C VAL A 143 -4.16 10.54 10.73
N GLY A 144 -4.29 9.46 11.50
CA GLY A 144 -3.25 8.95 12.36
C GLY A 144 -3.11 7.46 12.19
N ILE A 145 -1.88 6.97 12.20
CA ILE A 145 -1.59 5.54 12.25
C ILE A 145 -1.36 5.18 13.71
N THR A 146 -2.26 4.36 14.27
CA THR A 146 -2.09 3.81 15.62
C THR A 146 -1.80 2.32 15.52
N THR A 147 -0.70 1.88 16.14
CA THR A 147 -0.33 0.47 16.25
C THR A 147 -0.49 0.00 17.70
N TYR A 148 -0.75 -1.29 17.88
CA TYR A 148 -0.93 -1.92 19.18
C TYR A 148 0.05 -3.10 19.32
N SER A 149 0.54 -3.33 20.53
CA SER A 149 1.29 -4.52 20.89
C SER A 149 0.41 -5.77 20.85
N GLU A 150 1.05 -6.95 20.89
CA GLU A 150 0.35 -8.24 21.00
C GLU A 150 -0.57 -8.33 22.23
N THR A 151 -0.30 -7.52 23.27
CA THR A 151 -1.11 -7.43 24.49
C THR A 151 -2.27 -6.43 24.39
N GLY A 152 -2.49 -5.82 23.21
CA GLY A 152 -3.55 -4.85 22.97
C GLY A 152 -3.27 -3.45 23.52
N LYS A 153 -2.06 -3.17 24.00
CA LYS A 153 -1.65 -1.84 24.46
C LYS A 153 -1.16 -1.03 23.25
N MET A 154 -1.51 0.25 23.17
CA MET A 154 -0.98 1.14 22.13
C MET A 154 0.56 1.10 22.14
N SER A 155 1.18 0.72 21.01
CA SER A 155 2.65 0.63 20.87
C SER A 155 3.23 1.89 20.25
N SER A 156 2.57 2.44 19.22
CA SER A 156 2.94 3.69 18.57
C SER A 156 1.71 4.41 18.02
N LYS A 157 1.84 5.73 17.89
CA LYS A 157 0.91 6.59 17.19
C LYS A 157 1.74 7.61 16.40
N LEU A 158 1.38 7.83 15.14
CA LEU A 158 1.83 9.00 14.40
C LEU A 158 0.61 9.66 13.80
N ASP A 159 0.34 10.88 14.24
CA ASP A 159 -0.64 11.74 13.59
C ASP A 159 -0.01 12.53 12.43
N TRP A 160 -0.83 12.96 11.46
CA TRP A 160 -0.36 13.69 10.28
C TRP A 160 0.50 14.92 10.63
N ASP A 161 0.11 15.68 11.65
CA ASP A 161 0.79 16.89 12.12
C ASP A 161 2.11 16.62 12.84
N GLU A 162 2.37 15.37 13.23
CA GLU A 162 3.61 14.93 13.87
C GLU A 162 4.66 14.43 12.85
N CYS A 163 4.30 14.36 11.56
CA CYS A 163 5.25 14.00 10.51
C CYS A 163 6.38 15.03 10.42
N SER A 164 7.62 14.57 10.60
CA SER A 164 8.82 15.43 10.63
C SER A 164 9.83 15.11 9.53
N THR A 165 9.60 14.03 8.78
CA THR A 165 10.50 13.55 7.73
C THR A 165 9.73 13.16 6.46
N PRO A 166 10.35 13.24 5.27
CA PRO A 166 9.66 12.91 4.00
C PRO A 166 9.17 11.45 3.93
N HIS A 167 9.86 10.50 4.56
CA HIS A 167 9.42 9.11 4.56
C HIS A 167 8.20 8.86 5.46
N GLN A 168 8.06 9.60 6.57
CA GLN A 168 6.87 9.56 7.42
C GLN A 168 5.65 10.10 6.64
N GLU A 169 5.80 11.25 5.98
CA GLU A 169 4.74 11.79 5.12
C GLU A 169 4.39 10.81 3.99
N LEU A 170 5.39 10.21 3.34
CA LEU A 170 5.16 9.20 2.31
C LEU A 170 4.36 8.01 2.85
N LEU A 171 4.70 7.51 4.03
CA LEU A 171 3.97 6.43 4.69
C LEU A 171 2.52 6.82 4.97
N MET A 172 2.26 8.04 5.44
CA MET A 172 0.91 8.56 5.64
C MET A 172 0.12 8.63 4.33
N TYR A 173 0.72 9.12 3.24
CA TYR A 173 0.07 9.14 1.93
C TYR A 173 -0.27 7.74 1.43
N ILE A 174 0.63 6.77 1.63
CA ILE A 174 0.37 5.38 1.24
C ILE A 174 -0.71 4.76 2.12
N TYR A 175 -0.66 4.94 3.43
CA TYR A 175 -1.72 4.47 4.33
C TYR A 175 -3.08 5.04 3.90
N TYR A 176 -3.18 6.35 3.68
CA TYR A 176 -4.39 7.01 3.21
C TYR A 176 -4.90 6.43 1.88
N THR A 177 -3.98 6.21 0.94
CA THR A 177 -4.28 5.63 -0.38
C THR A 177 -4.83 4.21 -0.24
N LEU A 178 -4.22 3.38 0.61
CA LEU A 178 -4.65 2.00 0.84
C LEU A 178 -6.05 1.94 1.48
N MET A 179 -6.30 2.77 2.50
CA MET A 179 -7.61 2.84 3.14
C MET A 179 -8.69 3.35 2.16
N SER A 180 -8.34 4.34 1.34
CA SER A 180 -9.24 4.87 0.29
C SER A 180 -9.50 3.84 -0.81
N LEU A 181 -8.51 3.05 -1.22
CA LEU A 181 -8.69 1.93 -2.16
C LEU A 181 -9.65 0.91 -1.59
N THR A 182 -9.45 0.50 -0.34
CA THR A 182 -10.34 -0.46 0.32
C THR A 182 -11.77 0.06 0.36
N GLY A 183 -11.99 1.31 0.75
CA GLY A 183 -13.34 1.91 0.71
C GLY A 183 -13.91 1.98 -0.71
N TYR A 184 -13.10 2.37 -1.71
CA TYR A 184 -13.55 2.53 -3.10
C TYR A 184 -14.01 1.20 -3.69
N LEU A 185 -13.27 0.14 -3.39
CA LEU A 185 -13.54 -1.21 -3.84
C LEU A 185 -14.77 -1.83 -3.18
N ASN A 186 -15.14 -1.36 -1.98
CA ASN A 186 -16.35 -1.77 -1.26
C ASN A 186 -17.59 -0.93 -1.62
N LEU A 187 -17.47 0.12 -2.43
CA LEU A 187 -18.64 0.87 -2.90
C LEU A 187 -19.54 -0.05 -3.75
N PRO A 188 -20.87 0.05 -3.59
CA PRO A 188 -21.80 -0.67 -4.45
C PRO A 188 -21.58 -0.19 -5.89
N LYS A 189 -21.09 -1.07 -6.75
CA LYS A 189 -20.95 -0.76 -8.17
C LYS A 189 -22.36 -0.68 -8.76
N SER A 190 -22.71 0.47 -9.33
CA SER A 190 -23.90 0.59 -10.17
C SER A 190 -23.87 -0.54 -11.20
N PRO A 191 -24.98 -1.27 -11.43
CA PRO A 191 -25.00 -2.24 -12.51
C PRO A 191 -24.67 -1.49 -13.80
N THR A 192 -23.54 -1.85 -14.42
CA THR A 192 -23.23 -1.42 -15.78
C THR A 192 -24.40 -1.84 -16.64
N ALA A 193 -25.10 -0.86 -17.23
CA ALA A 193 -26.16 -1.15 -18.19
C ALA A 193 -25.59 -2.09 -19.27
N PRO A 194 -26.32 -3.15 -19.64
CA PRO A 194 -25.87 -4.16 -20.59
C PRO A 194 -25.57 -3.58 -21.98
#